data_AF-A0A0R2I459-F1
#
_entry.id   AF-A0A0R2I459-F1
#
_cell.length_a   1.000
_cell.length_b   1.000
_cell.length_c   1.000
_cell.angle_alpha   90.00
_cell.angle_beta   90.00
_cell.angle_gamma   90.00
#
_symmetry.space_group_name_H-M   'P 1'
#
loop_
_entity.id
_entity.type
_entity.pdbx_description
1 polymer ?
#
loop_
_entity_poly.entity_id
_entity_poly.type
_entity_poly.pdbx_seq_one_letter_code
_entity_poly.pdbx_strand_id
1 'polypeptide(L)'
;MDIYGKYAASLTAIMNDVEDHIRSLNQQTVAAGQPKLYEHLIGRVKANDSMVEKCQRKGYSVSTESALRKCHDAIGIRIVCNFIDDIDRDLQLLRQADWCSVVKEKD
;
A
#
# COMPACT_ATOMS: atom_id res chain seq x y z
N MET A 1 0.70 -5.20 -24.02
CA MET A 1 -0.38 -5.84 -23.23
C MET A 1 -0.26 -5.28 -21.83
N ASP A 2 -1.34 -4.71 -21.29
CA ASP A 2 -1.38 -4.28 -19.89
C ASP A 2 -1.79 -5.47 -19.02
N ILE A 3 -0.91 -5.87 -18.10
CA ILE A 3 -1.11 -6.99 -17.20
C ILE A 3 -2.29 -6.76 -16.24
N TYR A 4 -2.65 -5.51 -15.95
CA TYR A 4 -3.79 -5.19 -15.10
C TYR A 4 -5.10 -5.09 -15.89
N GLY A 5 -5.02 -4.99 -17.22
CA GLY A 5 -6.17 -4.92 -18.12
C GLY A 5 -7.19 -3.88 -17.68
N LYS A 6 -8.46 -4.27 -17.59
CA LYS A 6 -9.56 -3.35 -17.20
C LYS A 6 -9.49 -2.84 -15.75
N TYR A 7 -8.62 -3.39 -14.91
CA TYR A 7 -8.52 -3.02 -13.49
C TYR A 7 -7.50 -1.92 -13.23
N ALA A 8 -6.73 -1.47 -14.22
CA ALA A 8 -5.68 -0.47 -14.05
C ALA A 8 -6.20 0.81 -13.36
N ALA A 9 -7.37 1.32 -13.81
CA ALA A 9 -8.00 2.49 -13.20
C ALA A 9 -8.43 2.24 -11.74
N SER A 10 -8.95 1.05 -11.45
CA SER A 10 -9.34 0.66 -10.08
C SER A 10 -8.14 0.60 -9.15
N LEU A 11 -6.97 0.14 -9.62
CA LEU A 11 -5.76 0.11 -8.79
C LEU A 11 -5.32 1.51 -8.37
N THR A 12 -5.35 2.47 -9.30
CA THR A 12 -5.04 3.87 -8.99
C THR A 12 -6.07 4.47 -8.03
N ALA A 13 -7.35 4.18 -8.21
CA ALA A 13 -8.40 4.66 -7.30
C ALA A 13 -8.22 4.10 -5.88
N ILE A 14 -7.97 2.79 -5.74
CA ILE A 14 -7.72 2.14 -4.43
C ILE A 14 -6.45 2.69 -3.79
N MET A 15 -5.38 2.92 -4.57
CA MET A 15 -4.14 3.52 -4.06
C MET A 15 -4.39 4.90 -3.45
N ASN A 16 -5.13 5.76 -4.16
CA ASN A 16 -5.46 7.10 -3.68
C ASN A 16 -6.35 7.05 -2.43
N ASP A 17 -7.34 6.16 -2.41
CA ASP A 17 -8.25 5.96 -1.27
C ASP A 17 -7.47 5.56 0.00
N VAL A 18 -6.54 4.62 -0.12
CA VAL A 18 -5.66 4.23 1.00
C VAL A 18 -4.76 5.38 1.43
N GLU A 19 -4.21 6.17 0.49
CA GLU A 19 -3.45 7.36 0.85
C GLU A 19 -4.29 8.38 1.63
N ASP A 20 -5.53 8.61 1.21
CA ASP A 20 -6.44 9.57 1.85
C ASP A 20 -6.81 9.12 3.26
N HIS A 21 -7.04 7.82 3.46
CA HIS A 21 -7.23 7.26 4.80
C HIS A 21 -6.01 7.47 5.72
N ILE A 22 -4.79 7.24 5.22
CA ILE A 22 -3.57 7.45 6.00
C ILE A 22 -3.34 8.95 6.28
N ARG A 23 -3.63 9.82 5.31
CA ARG A 23 -3.58 11.29 5.51
C ARG A 23 -4.56 11.72 6.60
N SER A 24 -5.77 11.16 6.62
CA SER A 24 -6.79 11.43 7.64
C SER A 24 -6.32 10.99 9.03
N LEU A 25 -5.73 9.79 9.18
CA LEU A 25 -5.16 9.33 10.45
C LEU A 25 -4.06 10.28 10.95
N ASN A 26 -3.17 10.73 10.07
CA ASN A 26 -2.13 11.69 10.43
C ASN A 26 -2.72 13.06 10.84
N GLN A 27 -3.75 13.56 10.15
CA GLN A 27 -4.43 14.80 10.53
C GLN A 27 -5.08 14.70 11.90
N GLN A 28 -5.77 13.59 12.20
CA GLN A 28 -6.38 13.34 13.50
C GLN A 28 -5.34 13.26 14.61
N THR A 29 -4.21 12.58 14.35
CA THR A 29 -3.07 12.47 15.29
C THR A 29 -2.50 13.85 15.63
N VAL A 30 -2.26 14.69 14.62
CA VAL A 30 -1.76 16.06 14.83
C VAL A 30 -2.79 16.93 15.55
N ALA A 31 -4.07 16.81 15.21
CA ALA A 31 -5.15 17.54 15.89
C ALA A 31 -5.28 17.15 17.37
N ALA A 32 -4.95 15.90 17.73
CA ALA A 32 -4.88 15.42 19.10
C ALA A 32 -3.60 15.87 19.85
N GLY A 33 -2.76 16.72 19.24
CA GLY A 33 -1.53 17.24 19.84
C GLY A 33 -0.34 16.27 19.78
N GLN A 34 -0.46 15.17 19.02
CA GLN A 34 0.64 14.23 18.83
C GLN A 34 1.51 14.60 17.62
N PRO A 35 2.78 14.18 17.57
CA PRO A 35 3.62 14.37 16.39
C PRO A 35 3.03 13.69 15.15
N LYS A 36 3.36 14.21 13.96
CA LYS A 36 3.05 13.58 12.67
C LYS A 36 3.49 12.12 12.65
N LEU A 37 2.72 11.28 11.97
CA LEU A 37 3.01 9.86 11.80
C LEU A 37 4.14 9.61 10.79
N TYR A 38 4.22 10.45 9.77
CA TYR A 38 5.21 10.30 8.69
C TYR A 38 5.71 11.64 8.17
N GLU A 39 6.90 11.63 7.58
CA GLU A 39 7.47 12.72 6.79
C GLU A 39 6.95 12.66 5.34
N HIS A 40 7.00 11.48 4.73
CA HIS A 40 6.55 11.25 3.36
C HIS A 40 5.63 10.04 3.25
N LEU A 41 4.56 10.20 2.47
CA LEU A 41 3.65 9.14 2.06
C LEU A 41 3.71 9.01 0.54
N ILE A 42 4.04 7.82 0.06
CA ILE A 42 4.25 7.55 -1.37
C ILE A 42 3.48 6.29 -1.77
N GLY A 43 2.41 6.44 -2.53
CA GLY A 43 1.72 5.36 -3.22
C GLY A 43 2.27 5.14 -4.62
N ARG A 44 2.22 3.88 -5.07
CA ARG A 44 2.42 3.53 -6.47
C ARG A 44 1.62 2.29 -6.86
N VAL A 45 1.19 2.25 -8.12
CA VAL A 45 0.86 1.01 -8.81
C VAL A 45 2.13 0.48 -9.45
N LYS A 46 2.45 -0.79 -9.24
CA LYS A 46 3.66 -1.40 -9.81
C LYS A 46 3.59 -1.35 -11.33
N ALA A 47 4.66 -0.91 -12.00
CA ALA A 47 4.70 -0.84 -13.46
C ALA A 47 4.43 -2.22 -14.11
N ASN A 48 3.79 -2.20 -15.28
CA ASN A 48 3.43 -3.38 -16.05
C ASN A 48 4.61 -4.36 -16.20
N ASP A 49 5.73 -3.87 -16.72
CA ASP A 49 6.88 -4.72 -17.06
C ASP A 49 7.51 -5.34 -15.80
N SER A 50 7.59 -4.56 -14.71
CA SER A 50 8.05 -5.07 -13.41
C SER A 50 7.11 -6.11 -12.79
N MET A 51 5.81 -6.05 -13.09
CA MET A 51 4.85 -7.07 -12.64
C MET A 51 4.93 -8.33 -13.50
N VAL A 52 5.10 -8.19 -14.82
CA VAL A 52 5.36 -9.32 -15.74
C VAL A 52 6.62 -10.07 -15.31
N GLU A 53 7.73 -9.36 -15.11
CA GLU A 53 8.99 -9.94 -14.65
C GLU A 53 8.82 -10.65 -13.30
N LYS A 54 8.07 -10.04 -12.38
CA LYS A 54 7.80 -10.65 -11.07
C LYS A 54 6.98 -11.95 -11.18
N CYS A 55 5.98 -11.99 -12.05
CA CYS A 55 5.21 -13.21 -12.31
C CYS A 55 6.12 -14.32 -12.84
N GLN A 56 6.95 -14.01 -13.85
CA GLN A 56 7.89 -14.97 -14.43
C GLN A 56 8.91 -15.47 -13.40
N ARG A 57 9.53 -14.58 -12.63
CA ARG A 57 10.49 -14.94 -11.57
C ARG A 57 9.89 -15.84 -10.49
N LYS A 58 8.59 -15.72 -10.23
CA LYS A 58 7.85 -16.57 -9.28
C LYS A 58 7.25 -17.83 -9.92
N GLY A 59 7.42 -18.04 -11.23
CA GLY A 59 6.80 -19.16 -11.95
C GLY A 59 5.28 -19.04 -12.09
N TYR A 60 4.71 -17.83 -11.96
CA TYR A 60 3.29 -17.59 -12.18
C TYR A 60 2.99 -17.36 -13.66
N SER A 61 1.78 -17.70 -14.09
CA SER A 61 1.31 -17.31 -15.42
C SER A 61 1.29 -15.79 -15.56
N VAL A 62 1.75 -15.25 -16.69
CA VAL A 62 1.68 -13.82 -16.99
C VAL A 62 0.24 -13.47 -17.34
N SER A 63 -0.54 -13.15 -16.32
CA SER A 63 -1.97 -12.86 -16.44
C SER A 63 -2.42 -11.89 -15.34
N THR A 64 -3.54 -11.22 -15.58
CA THR A 64 -4.17 -10.31 -14.61
C THR A 64 -4.55 -11.01 -13.31
N GLU A 65 -5.01 -12.26 -13.37
CA GLU A 65 -5.31 -13.05 -12.17
C GLU A 65 -4.07 -13.22 -11.30
N SER A 66 -2.97 -13.72 -11.89
CA SER A 66 -1.72 -13.91 -11.16
C SER A 66 -1.19 -12.59 -10.58
N ALA A 67 -1.26 -11.50 -11.33
CA ALA A 67 -0.81 -10.18 -10.88
C ALA A 67 -1.62 -9.63 -9.71
N LEU A 68 -2.94 -9.89 -9.65
CA LEU A 68 -3.83 -9.33 -8.63
C LEU A 68 -4.09 -10.27 -7.44
N ARG A 69 -3.94 -11.59 -7.62
CA ARG A 69 -4.26 -12.59 -6.58
C ARG A 69 -3.04 -13.29 -6.00
N LYS A 70 -1.94 -13.40 -6.75
CA LYS A 70 -0.73 -14.12 -6.30
C LYS A 70 0.44 -13.18 -5.99
N CYS A 71 0.42 -11.97 -6.55
CA CYS A 71 1.31 -10.88 -6.16
C CYS A 71 0.60 -9.97 -5.17
N HIS A 72 1.27 -9.63 -4.07
CA HIS A 72 0.73 -8.80 -2.99
C HIS A 72 1.26 -7.36 -2.99
N ASP A 73 1.91 -6.93 -4.08
CA ASP A 73 2.51 -5.60 -4.26
C ASP A 73 2.10 -4.96 -5.59
N ALA A 74 0.88 -5.25 -6.08
CA ALA A 74 0.31 -4.54 -7.22
C ALA A 74 0.13 -3.05 -6.90
N ILE A 75 -0.36 -2.77 -5.69
CA ILE A 75 -0.35 -1.45 -5.06
C ILE A 75 0.69 -1.50 -3.94
N GLY A 76 1.54 -0.50 -3.87
CA GLY A 76 2.49 -0.33 -2.76
C GLY A 76 2.34 1.05 -2.17
N ILE A 77 2.11 1.11 -0.86
CA ILE A 77 2.15 2.34 -0.07
C ILE A 77 3.43 2.31 0.76
N ARG A 78 4.18 3.40 0.74
CA ARG A 78 5.37 3.60 1.56
C ARG A 78 5.15 4.77 2.49
N ILE A 79 5.19 4.48 3.79
CA ILE A 79 5.17 5.45 4.87
C ILE A 79 6.61 5.63 5.32
N VAL A 80 7.14 6.85 5.22
CA VAL A 80 8.50 7.20 5.64
C VAL A 80 8.40 8.00 6.92
N CYS A 81 8.82 7.40 8.03
CA CYS A 81 8.71 7.99 9.37
C CYS A 81 9.98 8.76 9.76
N ASN A 82 9.85 9.70 10.70
CA ASN A 82 11.00 10.45 11.23
C ASN A 82 11.78 9.64 12.28
N PHE A 83 11.06 8.87 13.10
CA PHE A 83 11.63 8.08 14.18
C PHE A 83 11.22 6.61 14.05
N ILE A 84 12.00 5.72 14.66
CA ILE A 84 11.71 4.28 14.66
C ILE A 84 10.38 4.01 15.40
N ASP A 85 10.15 4.69 16.52
CA ASP A 85 8.93 4.54 17.33
C ASP A 85 7.64 4.90 16.57
N ASP A 86 7.74 5.72 15.52
CA ASP A 86 6.59 6.06 14.67
C ASP A 86 6.12 4.84 13.85
N ILE A 87 7.00 3.88 13.55
CA ILE A 87 6.63 2.64 12.86
C ILE A 87 5.61 1.85 13.70
N ASP A 88 5.87 1.72 15.00
CA ASP A 88 4.96 1.03 15.92
C ASP A 88 3.64 1.78 16.09
N ARG A 89 3.68 3.12 16.12
CA ARG A 89 2.47 3.96 16.16
C ARG A 89 1.61 3.76 14.92
N ASP A 90 2.21 3.80 13.73
CA ASP A 90 1.52 3.55 12.46
C ASP A 90 0.90 2.16 12.44
N LEU A 91 1.66 1.12 12.82
CA LEU A 91 1.15 -0.25 12.88
C LEU A 91 -0.04 -0.40 13.82
N GLN A 92 -0.01 0.23 15.00
CA GLN A 92 -1.14 0.21 15.93
C GLN A 92 -2.39 0.85 15.33
N LEU A 93 -2.25 2.02 14.70
CA LEU A 93 -3.38 2.70 14.05
C LEU A 93 -3.95 1.89 12.88
N LEU A 94 -3.09 1.30 12.05
CA LEU A 94 -3.52 0.45 10.93
C LEU A 94 -4.22 -0.83 11.40
N ARG A 95 -3.82 -1.42 12.53
CA ARG A 95 -4.50 -2.59 13.11
C ARG A 95 -5.89 -2.25 13.67
N GLN A 96 -6.11 -0.99 14.06
CA GLN A 96 -7.38 -0.51 14.64
C GLN A 96 -8.31 0.14 13.60
N ALA A 97 -7.80 0.41 12.40
CA ALA A 97 -8.57 0.99 11.30
C ALA A 97 -9.74 0.09 10.90
N ASP A 98 -10.89 0.69 10.62
CA ASP A 98 -12.10 -0.01 10.16
C ASP A 98 -12.11 -0.30 8.65
N TRP A 99 -11.25 0.38 7.89
CA TRP A 99 -11.15 0.28 6.43
C TRP A 99 -10.08 -0.72 5.95
N CYS A 100 -9.24 -1.27 6.83
CA CYS A 100 -8.28 -2.32 6.46
C CYS A 100 -8.10 -3.38 7.54
N SER A 101 -7.41 -4.46 7.18
CA SER A 101 -6.99 -5.50 8.13
C SER A 101 -5.60 -5.99 7.75
N VAL A 102 -4.79 -6.29 8.77
CA VAL A 102 -3.42 -6.76 8.55
C VAL A 102 -3.44 -8.27 8.33
N VAL A 103 -3.05 -8.70 7.13
CA VAL A 103 -3.03 -10.12 6.75
C VAL A 103 -1.66 -10.76 7.01
N LYS A 104 -0.59 -9.97 6.91
CA LYS A 104 0.79 -10.44 7.11
C LYS A 104 1.69 -9.29 7.54
N GLU A 105 2.52 -9.56 8.54
CA GLU A 105 3.59 -8.69 9.00
C GLU A 105 4.95 -9.38 8.79
N LYS A 106 5.98 -8.59 8.55
CA LYS A 106 7.36 -9.08 8.45
C LYS A 106 8.30 -7.97 8.88
N ASP A 107 9.08 -8.24 9.92
CA ASP A 107 10.22 -7.43 10.37
C ASP A 107 11.50 -7.75 9.57
#